data_AF-A0A8C7P4Q3-F1
#
_entry.id   AF-A0A8C7P4Q3-F1
#
_cell.length_a   1.000
_cell.length_b   1.000
_cell.length_c   1.000
_cell.angle_alpha   90.00
_cell.angle_beta   90.00
_cell.angle_gamma   90.00
#
_symmetry.space_group_name_H-M   'P 1'
#
loop_
_entity.id
_entity.type
_entity.pdbx_description
1 polymer ?
#
loop_
_entity_poly.entity_id
_entity_poly.type
_entity_poly.pdbx_seq_one_letter_code
_entity_poly.pdbx_strand_id
1 'polypeptide(L)'
;METHSYIPVPPGVGMEENFLSLDDILLSHERLPSRTECTFPRLGFLEKSSDSRDIQEGTKMEMPLFLAKGLYERKRRVVSVELPKVYKEGWRTVFNADPTVVDLHKMGPYYYGLGSQLLHFDSPENPEIAQAVLQTFIGRFRRTMDSSQNAYNEDTSALGIWFHLETKATGQKRND
;
A
#
# COMPACT_ATOMS: atom_id res chain seq x y z
N MET A 1 9.70 38.85 5.70
CA MET A 1 9.27 37.46 5.99
C MET A 1 10.00 36.59 5.00
N GLU A 2 10.96 35.79 5.48
CA GLU A 2 11.65 34.83 4.61
C GLU A 2 10.62 33.79 4.14
N THR A 3 10.39 33.73 2.84
CA THR A 3 9.61 32.68 2.21
C THR A 3 10.45 31.41 2.26
N HIS A 4 10.26 30.58 3.28
CA HIS A 4 10.84 29.24 3.29
C HIS A 4 10.31 28.48 2.08
N SER A 5 11.20 28.12 1.16
CA SER A 5 10.88 27.25 0.03
C SER A 5 10.35 25.92 0.55
N TYR A 6 9.29 25.41 -0.08
CA TYR A 6 8.76 24.08 0.23
C TYR A 6 9.86 23.02 0.05
N ILE A 7 10.08 22.20 1.08
CA ILE A 7 10.98 21.06 1.03
C ILE A 7 10.09 19.81 0.95
N PRO A 8 10.16 19.03 -0.14
CA PRO A 8 9.42 17.78 -0.25
C PRO A 8 9.85 16.82 0.87
N VAL A 9 8.87 16.27 1.57
CA VAL A 9 9.09 15.25 2.61
C VAL A 9 8.99 13.87 1.95
N PRO A 10 10.06 13.04 2.00
CA PRO A 10 10.01 11.71 1.41
C PRO A 10 9.16 10.75 2.24
N PRO A 11 8.53 9.74 1.61
CA PRO A 11 7.84 8.67 2.32
C PRO A 11 8.83 7.81 3.12
N GLY A 12 8.30 7.11 4.12
CA GLY A 12 9.04 6.13 4.90
C GLY A 12 9.45 4.90 4.06
N VAL A 13 10.44 4.15 4.55
CA VAL A 13 10.98 2.97 3.88
C VAL A 13 10.67 1.73 4.70
N GLY A 14 10.21 0.68 4.01
CA GLY A 14 9.85 -0.59 4.64
C GLY A 14 8.62 -0.43 5.53
N MET A 15 8.78 -0.76 6.81
CA MET A 15 7.69 -0.71 7.79
C MET A 15 7.53 0.68 8.43
N GLU A 16 8.47 1.61 8.24
CA GLU A 16 8.31 2.94 8.82
C GLU A 16 7.50 3.85 7.89
N GLU A 17 6.68 4.72 8.47
CA GLU A 17 5.96 5.80 7.78
C GLU A 17 6.51 7.14 8.26
N ASN A 18 6.60 8.10 7.35
CA ASN A 18 6.96 9.47 7.69
C ASN A 18 5.68 10.26 7.99
N PHE A 19 5.55 10.73 9.23
CA PHE A 19 4.39 11.47 9.71
C PHE A 19 4.04 12.71 8.86
N LEU A 20 5.04 13.35 8.26
CA LEU A 20 4.86 14.56 7.45
C LEU A 20 4.80 14.28 5.93
N SER A 21 4.95 13.01 5.52
CA SER A 21 4.82 12.62 4.12
C SER A 21 3.36 12.56 3.70
N LEU A 22 3.00 13.34 2.68
CA LEU A 22 1.66 13.29 2.10
C LEU A 22 1.38 11.94 1.44
N ASP A 23 2.40 11.31 0.85
CA ASP A 23 2.24 10.00 0.21
C ASP A 23 1.97 8.91 1.25
N ASP A 24 2.58 8.98 2.44
CA ASP A 24 2.29 8.02 3.52
C ASP A 24 0.92 8.25 4.15
N ILE A 25 0.52 9.51 4.32
CA ILE A 25 -0.84 9.85 4.78
C ILE A 25 -1.88 9.28 3.81
N LEU A 26 -1.68 9.46 2.50
CA LEU A 26 -2.58 8.93 1.47
C LEU A 26 -2.57 7.39 1.44
N LEU A 27 -1.40 6.76 1.49
CA LEU A 27 -1.27 5.30 1.60
C LEU A 27 -2.01 4.78 2.84
N SER A 28 -1.86 5.42 3.99
CA SER A 28 -2.49 4.99 5.24
C SER A 28 -4.03 5.05 5.21
N HIS A 29 -4.59 5.81 4.26
CA HIS A 29 -6.03 5.92 4.04
C HIS A 29 -6.61 4.76 3.21
N GLU A 30 -5.77 3.97 2.53
CA GLU A 30 -6.20 2.79 1.78
C GLU A 30 -6.96 1.81 2.68
N ARG A 31 -8.03 1.24 2.14
CA ARG A 31 -8.93 0.37 2.89
C ARG A 31 -8.48 -1.08 2.83
N LEU A 32 -8.51 -1.73 3.98
CA LEU A 32 -8.17 -3.14 4.15
C LEU A 32 -9.40 -3.94 4.57
N PRO A 33 -9.62 -5.11 3.96
CA PRO A 33 -10.64 -6.05 4.41
C PRO A 33 -10.26 -6.52 5.82
N SER A 34 -11.15 -6.30 6.77
CA SER A 34 -10.91 -6.57 8.18
C SER A 34 -12.13 -7.23 8.82
N ARG A 35 -11.93 -7.94 9.91
CA ARG A 35 -12.98 -8.57 10.71
C ARG A 35 -12.83 -8.15 12.17
N THR A 36 -13.93 -7.72 12.78
CA THR A 36 -13.95 -7.41 14.22
C THR A 36 -13.84 -8.70 15.03
N GLU A 37 -13.01 -8.68 16.07
CA GLU A 37 -12.81 -9.82 16.99
C GLU A 37 -13.44 -9.55 18.36
N CYS A 38 -14.09 -8.39 18.52
CA CYS A 38 -14.96 -8.06 19.64
C CYS A 38 -16.06 -7.09 19.20
N THR A 39 -17.09 -6.94 20.03
CA THR A 39 -18.17 -5.97 19.80
C THR A 39 -17.67 -4.54 19.99
N PHE A 40 -17.97 -3.64 19.04
CA PHE A 40 -17.69 -2.21 19.19
C PHE A 40 -18.95 -1.46 19.63
N PRO A 41 -19.04 -1.04 20.90
CA PRO A 41 -20.23 -0.41 21.42
C PRO A 41 -20.44 0.99 20.83
N ARG A 42 -21.69 1.31 20.50
CA ARG A 42 -22.15 2.61 19.98
C ARG A 42 -21.59 3.00 18.61
N LEU A 43 -20.97 2.05 17.89
CA LEU A 43 -20.41 2.27 16.56
C LEU A 43 -21.25 1.65 15.42
N GLY A 44 -22.44 1.14 15.71
CA GLY A 44 -23.30 0.50 14.70
C GLY A 44 -23.68 1.40 13.52
N PHE A 45 -23.66 2.73 13.70
CA PHE A 45 -23.89 3.68 12.60
C PHE A 45 -22.86 3.61 11.46
N LEU A 46 -21.70 2.99 11.69
CA LEU A 46 -20.69 2.72 10.64
C LEU A 46 -21.08 1.53 9.76
N GLU A 47 -21.90 0.62 10.28
CA GLU A 47 -22.34 -0.59 9.60
C GLU A 47 -23.71 -0.39 8.96
N LYS A 48 -23.74 0.07 7.70
CA LYS A 48 -25.00 0.37 6.99
C LYS A 48 -25.93 -0.83 6.78
N SER A 49 -25.43 -2.05 6.97
CA SER A 49 -26.19 -3.30 6.84
C SER A 49 -26.99 -3.67 8.08
N SER A 50 -26.82 -2.96 9.19
CA SER A 50 -27.41 -3.31 10.48
C SER A 50 -27.98 -2.07 11.17
N ASP A 51 -29.21 -2.18 11.71
CA ASP A 51 -29.81 -1.16 12.57
C ASP A 51 -29.39 -1.30 14.04
N SER A 52 -28.42 -2.19 14.31
CA SER A 52 -27.84 -2.37 15.65
C SER A 52 -27.15 -1.09 16.10
N ARG A 53 -27.23 -0.80 17.41
CA ARG A 53 -26.48 0.30 18.04
C ARG A 53 -24.96 0.04 18.04
N ASP A 54 -24.58 -1.23 18.06
CA ASP A 54 -23.21 -1.70 18.22
C ASP A 54 -22.78 -2.52 16.99
N ILE A 55 -21.49 -2.49 16.65
CA ILE A 55 -20.93 -3.40 15.64
C ILE A 55 -20.67 -4.74 16.35
N GLN A 56 -21.29 -5.81 15.85
CA GLN A 56 -21.15 -7.13 16.47
C GLN A 56 -19.76 -7.72 16.21
N GLU A 57 -19.32 -8.60 17.11
CA GLU A 57 -18.14 -9.42 16.88
C GLU A 57 -18.28 -10.25 15.59
N GLY A 58 -17.19 -10.37 14.84
CA GLY A 58 -17.12 -11.14 13.61
C GLY A 58 -17.65 -10.42 12.38
N THR A 59 -18.03 -9.15 12.51
CA THR A 59 -18.48 -8.31 11.39
C THR A 59 -17.32 -8.05 10.45
N LYS A 60 -17.54 -8.33 9.15
CA LYS A 60 -16.58 -8.01 8.09
C LYS A 60 -16.79 -6.59 7.63
N MET A 61 -15.74 -5.79 7.61
CA MET A 61 -15.79 -4.41 7.18
C MET A 61 -14.47 -3.96 6.57
N GLU A 62 -14.53 -2.88 5.80
CA GLU A 62 -13.35 -2.23 5.23
C GLU A 62 -12.85 -1.15 6.19
N MET A 63 -11.62 -1.29 6.68
CA MET A 63 -11.01 -0.34 7.62
C MET A 63 -9.79 0.32 6.99
N PRO A 64 -9.59 1.65 7.13
CA PRO A 64 -8.37 2.30 6.70
C PRO A 64 -7.14 1.71 7.39
N LEU A 65 -6.01 1.61 6.68
CA LEU A 65 -4.76 1.04 7.18
C LEU A 65 -4.31 1.67 8.51
N PHE A 66 -4.36 3.00 8.64
CA PHE A 66 -3.95 3.68 9.89
C PHE A 66 -4.78 3.21 11.10
N LEU A 67 -6.08 2.98 10.90
CA LEU A 67 -6.99 2.56 11.96
C LEU A 67 -6.78 1.08 12.29
N ALA A 68 -6.65 0.24 11.26
CA ALA A 68 -6.36 -1.18 11.41
C ALA A 68 -5.07 -1.39 12.21
N LYS A 69 -4.00 -0.63 11.90
CA LYS A 69 -2.75 -0.63 12.67
C LYS A 69 -2.95 -0.23 14.13
N GLY A 70 -3.69 0.85 14.38
CA GLY A 70 -3.92 1.35 15.74
C GLY A 70 -4.76 0.39 16.61
N LEU A 71 -5.66 -0.39 16.00
CA LEU A 71 -6.48 -1.39 16.68
C LEU A 71 -5.83 -2.78 16.73
N TYR A 72 -4.79 -3.01 15.93
CA TYR A 72 -4.11 -4.28 15.89
C TYR A 72 -3.16 -4.42 17.09
N GLU A 73 -3.46 -5.36 17.98
CA GLU A 73 -2.60 -5.69 19.10
C GLU A 73 -2.37 -7.21 19.18
N ARG A 74 -1.10 -7.64 19.16
CA ARG A 74 -0.70 -9.06 19.13
C ARG A 74 -1.34 -9.91 20.24
N LYS A 75 -1.53 -9.32 21.42
CA LYS A 75 -2.09 -9.99 22.61
C LYS A 75 -3.60 -9.83 22.74
N ARG A 76 -4.19 -8.82 22.10
CA ARG A 76 -5.59 -8.45 22.19
C ARG A 76 -6.11 -8.26 20.77
N ARG A 77 -6.68 -9.34 20.23
CA ARG A 77 -7.27 -9.32 18.90
C ARG A 77 -8.56 -8.51 18.97
N VAL A 78 -8.48 -7.21 18.71
CA VAL A 78 -9.65 -6.32 18.54
C VAL A 78 -10.15 -6.40 17.09
N VAL A 79 -9.20 -6.50 16.15
CA VAL A 79 -9.44 -6.65 14.72
C VAL A 79 -8.47 -7.69 14.15
N SER A 80 -8.94 -8.50 13.21
CA SER A 80 -8.11 -9.29 12.32
C SER A 80 -8.12 -8.68 10.92
N VAL A 81 -6.94 -8.57 10.31
CA VAL A 81 -6.77 -8.02 8.96
C VAL A 81 -6.67 -9.17 7.97
N GLU A 82 -7.49 -9.13 6.92
CA GLU A 82 -7.42 -10.07 5.81
C GLU A 82 -6.48 -9.51 4.71
N LEU A 83 -5.78 -10.41 4.03
CA LEU A 83 -4.90 -10.04 2.93
C LEU A 83 -5.68 -9.51 1.72
N PRO A 84 -5.37 -8.30 1.22
CA PRO A 84 -5.94 -7.82 -0.04
C PRO A 84 -5.65 -8.78 -1.19
N LYS A 85 -6.56 -8.86 -2.15
CA LYS A 85 -6.49 -9.84 -3.26
C LYS A 85 -5.16 -9.81 -4.00
N VAL A 86 -4.59 -8.62 -4.19
CA VAL A 86 -3.33 -8.40 -4.93
C VAL A 86 -2.10 -9.03 -4.28
N TYR A 87 -2.15 -9.35 -2.98
CA TYR A 87 -1.05 -10.03 -2.25
C TYR A 87 -1.32 -11.52 -2.02
N LYS A 88 -2.51 -12.03 -2.41
CA LYS A 88 -2.81 -13.46 -2.33
C LYS A 88 -1.99 -14.25 -3.35
N GLU A 89 -1.80 -15.53 -3.08
CA GLU A 89 -0.98 -16.46 -3.87
C GLU A 89 -1.23 -16.37 -5.39
N GLY A 90 -2.50 -16.34 -5.82
CA GLY A 90 -2.82 -16.27 -7.24
C GLY A 90 -2.22 -15.05 -7.96
N TRP A 91 -2.21 -13.88 -7.33
CA TRP A 91 -1.56 -12.69 -7.90
C TRP A 91 -0.04 -12.75 -7.79
N ARG A 92 0.50 -13.36 -6.72
CA ARG A 92 1.94 -13.61 -6.60
C ARG A 92 2.48 -14.47 -7.74
N THR A 93 1.72 -15.48 -8.20
CA THR A 93 2.07 -16.27 -9.39
C THR A 93 2.12 -15.43 -10.67
N VAL A 94 1.17 -14.50 -10.84
CA VAL A 94 1.14 -13.58 -11.99
C VAL A 94 2.37 -12.66 -11.99
N PHE A 95 2.70 -12.06 -10.83
CA PHE A 95 3.90 -11.22 -10.70
C PHE A 95 5.19 -11.98 -10.93
N ASN A 96 5.27 -13.25 -10.51
CA ASN A 96 6.41 -14.11 -10.76
C ASN A 96 6.57 -14.48 -12.25
N ALA A 97 5.48 -14.51 -13.02
CA ALA A 97 5.53 -14.81 -14.45
C ALA A 97 6.06 -13.63 -15.26
N ASP A 98 5.45 -12.45 -15.11
CA ASP A 98 5.94 -11.20 -15.68
C ASP A 98 5.30 -10.00 -14.95
N PRO A 99 6.06 -9.24 -14.15
CA PRO A 99 5.52 -8.09 -13.44
C PRO A 99 5.33 -6.84 -14.33
N THR A 100 5.87 -6.84 -15.56
CA THR A 100 5.84 -5.67 -16.46
C THR A 100 4.53 -5.53 -17.22
N VAL A 101 3.75 -6.60 -17.36
CA VAL A 101 2.43 -6.60 -18.04
C VAL A 101 1.29 -6.16 -17.12
N VAL A 102 1.58 -5.97 -15.84
CA VAL A 102 0.60 -5.84 -14.77
C VAL A 102 0.43 -4.40 -14.31
N ASP A 103 -0.78 -3.86 -14.42
CA ASP A 103 -1.14 -2.50 -14.02
C ASP A 103 -1.22 -2.30 -12.51
N LEU A 104 -0.07 -1.98 -11.92
CA LEU A 104 0.02 -1.64 -10.50
C LEU A 104 -0.84 -0.42 -10.15
N HIS A 105 -0.93 0.60 -11.01
CA HIS A 105 -1.71 1.79 -10.70
C HIS A 105 -3.20 1.49 -10.60
N LYS A 106 -3.73 0.63 -11.49
CA LYS A 106 -5.13 0.17 -11.40
C LYS A 106 -5.40 -0.74 -10.20
N MET A 107 -4.39 -1.46 -9.73
CA MET A 107 -4.52 -2.37 -8.59
C MET A 107 -4.31 -1.70 -7.24
N GLY A 108 -3.72 -0.51 -7.23
CA GLY A 108 -3.49 0.30 -6.06
C GLY A 108 -2.25 1.16 -6.29
N PRO A 109 -2.35 2.50 -6.32
CA PRO A 109 -1.21 3.37 -6.62
C PRO A 109 -0.02 3.11 -5.68
N TYR A 110 -0.29 2.67 -4.44
CA TYR A 110 0.72 2.42 -3.43
C TYR A 110 1.06 0.94 -3.22
N TYR A 111 1.13 0.11 -4.28
CA TYR A 111 1.44 -1.33 -4.16
C TYR A 111 2.68 -1.63 -3.28
N TYR A 112 3.84 -1.03 -3.56
CA TYR A 112 5.06 -1.30 -2.80
C TYR A 112 4.95 -0.85 -1.33
N GLY A 113 4.34 0.33 -1.11
CA GLY A 113 4.13 0.89 0.23
C GLY A 113 3.18 0.01 1.04
N LEU A 114 2.00 -0.28 0.49
CA LEU A 114 0.98 -1.11 1.15
C LEU A 114 1.51 -2.51 1.46
N GLY A 115 2.22 -3.15 0.53
CA GLY A 115 2.84 -4.47 0.75
C GLY A 115 3.82 -4.45 1.92
N SER A 116 4.61 -3.39 2.07
CA SER A 116 5.52 -3.22 3.20
C SER A 116 4.77 -2.96 4.51
N GLN A 117 3.69 -2.16 4.46
CA GLN A 117 2.88 -1.86 5.63
C GLN A 117 2.07 -3.06 6.13
N LEU A 118 1.68 -3.99 5.25
CA LEU A 118 1.01 -5.24 5.63
C LEU A 118 1.86 -6.13 6.54
N LEU A 119 3.19 -6.00 6.50
CA LEU A 119 4.11 -6.78 7.34
C LEU A 119 3.99 -6.45 8.84
N HIS A 120 3.27 -5.38 9.21
CA HIS A 120 2.93 -5.09 10.62
C HIS A 120 1.95 -6.08 11.22
N PHE A 121 1.12 -6.69 10.37
CA PHE A 121 0.17 -7.69 10.80
C PHE A 121 0.88 -9.05 10.78
N ASP A 122 0.81 -9.78 11.90
CA ASP A 122 1.38 -11.13 11.97
C ASP A 122 0.57 -12.05 11.06
N SER A 123 1.16 -12.39 9.90
CA SER A 123 0.63 -13.35 8.94
C SER A 123 1.72 -14.36 8.58
N PRO A 124 1.38 -15.65 8.44
CA PRO A 124 2.34 -16.66 7.99
C PRO A 124 2.86 -16.39 6.57
N GLU A 125 2.12 -15.63 5.75
CA GLU A 125 2.48 -15.30 4.36
C GLU A 125 3.44 -14.09 4.23
N ASN A 126 3.84 -13.46 5.35
CA ASN A 126 4.70 -12.28 5.34
C ASN A 126 6.04 -12.47 4.58
N PRO A 127 6.76 -13.60 4.71
CA PRO A 127 7.99 -13.85 3.95
C PRO A 127 7.73 -13.82 2.44
N GLU A 128 6.66 -14.49 2.00
CA GLU A 128 6.32 -14.59 0.59
C GLU A 128 5.81 -13.26 0.02
N ILE A 129 5.10 -12.45 0.82
CA ILE A 129 4.69 -11.10 0.44
C ILE A 129 5.91 -10.21 0.25
N ALA A 130 6.82 -10.18 1.24
CA ALA A 130 8.05 -9.40 1.15
C ALA A 130 8.89 -9.81 -0.07
N GLN A 131 9.01 -11.11 -0.33
CA GLN A 131 9.69 -11.63 -1.51
C GLN A 131 8.98 -11.21 -2.81
N ALA A 132 7.66 -11.33 -2.89
CA ALA A 132 6.90 -10.95 -4.08
C ALA A 132 7.03 -9.47 -4.40
N VAL A 133 6.93 -8.59 -3.39
CA VAL A 133 7.12 -7.13 -3.55
C VAL A 133 8.52 -6.83 -4.08
N LEU A 134 9.56 -7.46 -3.52
CA LEU A 134 10.94 -7.29 -3.96
C LEU A 134 11.16 -7.78 -5.40
N GLN A 135 10.70 -8.99 -5.72
CA GLN A 135 10.87 -9.57 -7.07
C GLN A 135 10.10 -8.77 -8.13
N THR A 136 8.91 -8.26 -7.79
CA THR A 136 8.14 -7.37 -8.66
C THR A 136 8.92 -6.10 -8.98
N PHE A 137 9.59 -5.50 -7.99
CA PHE A 137 10.45 -4.33 -8.21
C PHE A 137 11.64 -4.66 -9.12
N ILE A 138 12.38 -5.73 -8.82
CA ILE A 138 13.54 -6.16 -9.60
C ILE A 138 13.16 -6.43 -11.07
N GLY A 139 12.07 -7.15 -11.31
CA GLY A 139 11.60 -7.49 -12.65
C GLY A 139 11.19 -6.27 -13.49
N ARG A 140 10.70 -5.20 -12.86
CA ARG A 140 10.28 -3.96 -13.54
C ARG A 140 11.40 -2.94 -13.67
N PHE A 141 12.43 -3.03 -12.82
CA PHE A 141 13.52 -2.06 -12.70
C PHE A 141 14.15 -1.67 -14.04
N ARG A 142 14.51 -2.65 -14.88
CA ARG A 142 15.15 -2.37 -16.17
C ARG A 142 14.24 -1.56 -17.09
N ARG A 143 12.98 -1.96 -17.24
CA ARG A 143 12.01 -1.26 -18.09
C ARG A 143 11.76 0.15 -17.58
N THR A 144 11.64 0.33 -16.26
CA THR A 144 11.53 1.65 -15.63
C THR A 144 12.78 2.49 -15.95
N MET A 145 13.99 1.96 -15.75
CA MET A 145 15.24 2.66 -16.04
C MET A 145 15.33 3.10 -17.51
N ASP A 146 15.19 2.17 -18.45
CA ASP A 146 15.31 2.42 -19.88
C ASP A 146 14.29 3.49 -20.35
N SER A 147 13.08 3.45 -19.80
CA SER A 147 12.02 4.43 -20.09
C SER A 147 12.34 5.81 -19.50
N SER A 148 12.86 5.89 -18.27
CA SER A 148 13.18 7.17 -17.62
C SER A 148 14.29 7.94 -18.35
N GLN A 149 15.21 7.21 -18.98
CA GLN A 149 16.33 7.77 -19.74
C GLN A 149 15.97 8.00 -21.21
N ASN A 150 14.72 7.69 -21.61
CA ASN A 150 14.28 7.71 -22.99
C ASN A 150 15.24 6.95 -23.94
N ALA A 151 15.83 5.85 -23.47
CA ALA A 151 16.94 5.16 -24.14
C ALA A 151 16.57 4.66 -25.55
N TYR A 152 15.28 4.38 -25.79
CA TYR A 152 14.74 3.88 -27.05
C TYR A 152 13.89 4.91 -27.81
N ASN A 153 13.79 6.15 -27.32
CA ASN A 153 12.91 7.20 -27.88
C ASN A 153 11.45 6.75 -28.06
N GLU A 154 10.95 5.95 -27.11
CA GLU A 154 9.58 5.43 -27.08
C GLU A 154 8.63 6.42 -26.38
N ASP A 155 7.33 6.37 -26.73
CA ASP A 155 6.32 7.17 -26.04
C ASP A 155 6.15 6.66 -24.59
N THR A 156 6.67 7.44 -23.65
CA THR A 156 6.58 7.14 -22.22
C THR A 156 5.24 7.52 -21.62
N SER A 157 4.30 8.15 -22.34
CA SER A 157 2.99 8.53 -21.79
C SER A 157 2.18 7.31 -21.34
N ALA A 158 2.26 6.21 -22.10
CA ALA A 158 1.67 4.93 -21.77
C ALA A 158 2.34 4.27 -20.55
N LEU A 159 3.57 4.67 -20.20
CA LEU A 159 4.32 4.27 -18.99
C LEU A 159 4.21 5.32 -17.86
N GLY A 160 3.86 6.58 -18.17
CA GLY A 160 3.76 7.71 -17.24
C GLY A 160 2.64 7.54 -16.23
N ILE A 161 1.55 6.89 -16.66
CA ILE A 161 0.45 6.41 -15.80
C ILE A 161 0.98 5.40 -14.76
N TRP A 162 2.14 4.79 -15.00
CA TRP A 162 2.77 3.75 -14.19
C TRP A 162 3.98 4.26 -13.41
N PHE A 163 4.44 5.48 -13.69
CA PHE A 163 5.73 6.02 -13.26
C PHE A 163 5.66 6.95 -12.05
N HIS A 164 4.49 7.54 -11.79
CA HIS A 164 4.36 8.70 -10.90
C HIS A 164 4.71 8.42 -9.42
N LEU A 165 4.81 7.14 -9.02
CA LEU A 165 5.15 6.74 -7.64
C LEU A 165 6.50 6.02 -7.49
N GLU A 166 7.11 5.48 -8.55
CA GLU A 166 8.42 4.79 -8.47
C GLU A 166 9.61 5.76 -8.38
N THR A 167 9.49 6.97 -8.94
CA THR A 167 10.59 7.97 -8.95
C THR A 167 10.71 8.80 -7.67
N LYS A 168 9.68 8.80 -6.81
CA LYS A 168 9.74 9.50 -5.51
C LYS A 168 10.60 8.76 -4.47
N ALA A 169 10.82 7.46 -4.64
CA ALA A 169 11.64 6.65 -3.73
C ALA A 169 13.16 6.85 -3.92
N THR A 170 13.62 7.42 -5.04
CA THR A 170 15.04 7.48 -5.38
C THR A 170 15.68 8.86 -5.31
N GLY A 171 14.96 9.92 -4.91
CA GLY A 171 15.57 11.21 -4.57
C GLY A 171 16.41 11.88 -5.69
N GLN A 172 16.25 11.47 -6.95
CA GLN A 172 17.05 11.99 -8.04
C GLN A 172 16.47 13.35 -8.48
N LYS A 173 17.13 14.44 -8.07
CA LYS A 173 16.87 15.77 -8.62
C LYS A 173 17.15 15.75 -10.13
N ARG A 174 16.16 16.17 -10.93
CA ARG A 174 16.43 16.65 -12.29
C ARG A 174 17.27 17.91 -12.15
N ASN A 175 18.52 17.84 -12.58
CA ASN A 175 19.24 19.03 -13.00
C ASN A 175 18.98 19.18 -14.49
N ASP A 176 18.66 20.41 -14.87
CA ASP A 176 18.42 20.87 -16.24
C ASP A 176 19.59 20.55 -17.19
#